data_AF-A0A6L6CK49-F1
#
_entry.id   AF-A0A6L6CK49-F1
#
_cell.length_a   1.000
_cell.length_b   1.000
_cell.length_c   1.000
_cell.angle_alpha   90.00
_cell.angle_beta   90.00
_cell.angle_gamma   90.00
#
_symmetry.space_group_name_H-M   'P 1'
#
loop_
_entity.id
_entity.type
_entity.pdbx_description
1 polymer ?
#
loop_
_entity_poly.entity_id
_entity_poly.type
_entity_poly.pdbx_seq_one_letter_code
_entity_poly.pdbx_strand_id
1 'polypeptide(L)'
;MGNPPNFAQAVDLSSLGKPKAAPSAAMPGLEVTAANLTAEFLPLSSTKPVIVIAWSARSPESIEMVNILGALEKSYQGSWALAR
;
A
#
# COMPACT_ATOMS: atom_id res chain seq x y z
N MET A 1 -19.41 13.92 32.71
CA MET A 1 -19.38 12.53 32.20
C MET A 1 -17.97 12.00 32.37
N GLY A 2 -17.77 11.00 33.22
CA GLY A 2 -16.45 10.40 33.44
C GLY A 2 -16.16 9.36 32.36
N ASN A 3 -14.90 9.27 31.94
CA ASN A 3 -14.46 8.29 30.95
C ASN A 3 -14.80 6.86 31.40
N PRO A 4 -15.18 5.95 30.48
CA PRO A 4 -15.50 4.58 30.85
C PRO A 4 -14.30 3.88 31.51
N PRO A 5 -14.56 2.96 32.46
CA PRO A 5 -13.50 2.21 33.12
C PRO A 5 -12.57 1.55 32.10
N ASN A 6 -11.25 1.60 32.35
CA ASN A 6 -10.14 1.13 31.51
C ASN A 6 -9.62 2.04 30.37
N PHE A 7 -10.12 3.26 30.21
CA PHE A 7 -9.58 4.17 29.18
C PHE A 7 -8.17 4.73 29.48
N ALA A 8 -7.66 4.54 30.70
CA ALA A 8 -6.37 5.08 31.17
C ALA A 8 -5.28 4.01 31.39
N GLN A 9 -5.52 2.74 31.00
CA GLN A 9 -4.50 1.71 31.12
C GLN A 9 -3.61 1.71 29.89
N ALA A 10 -2.32 1.98 30.10
CA ALA A 10 -1.32 1.80 29.06
C ALA A 10 -1.31 0.32 28.62
N VAL A 11 -1.52 0.09 27.33
CA VAL A 11 -1.38 -1.24 26.74
C VAL A 11 0.11 -1.52 26.63
N ASP A 12 0.61 -2.53 27.35
CA ASP A 12 2.01 -2.94 27.27
C ASP A 12 2.30 -3.59 25.91
N LEU A 13 2.96 -2.83 25.05
CA LEU A 13 3.33 -3.24 23.70
C LEU A 13 4.65 -4.02 23.67
N SER A 14 5.32 -4.25 24.81
CA SER A 14 6.59 -4.99 24.86
C SER A 14 6.44 -6.47 24.49
N SER A 15 5.22 -7.00 24.60
CA SER A 15 4.87 -8.39 24.22
C SER A 15 4.55 -8.58 22.73
N LEU A 16 4.47 -7.49 21.95
CA LEU A 16 4.24 -7.60 20.52
C LEU A 16 5.39 -8.35 19.86
N GLY A 17 5.09 -9.56 19.37
CA GLY A 17 6.02 -10.34 18.57
C GLY A 17 6.48 -9.55 17.34
N LYS A 18 7.72 -9.79 16.91
CA LYS A 18 8.23 -9.21 15.66
C LYS A 18 7.28 -9.59 14.51
N PRO A 19 6.90 -8.63 13.65
CA PRO A 19 6.09 -8.93 12.47
C PRO A 19 6.74 -10.06 11.67
N LYS A 20 5.97 -11.09 11.33
CA LYS A 20 6.43 -12.16 10.44
C LYS A 20 6.88 -11.53 9.13
N ALA A 21 8.12 -11.83 8.72
CA ALA A 21 8.67 -11.33 7.46
C ALA A 21 7.70 -11.68 6.32
N ALA A 22 7.25 -10.65 5.59
CA ALA A 22 6.37 -10.85 4.46
C ALA A 22 7.15 -11.62 3.36
N PRO A 23 6.51 -12.56 2.66
CA PRO A 23 7.12 -13.17 1.48
C PRO A 23 7.43 -12.07 0.46
N SER A 24 8.70 -11.92 0.09
CA SER A 24 9.15 -10.98 -0.93
C SER A 24 8.87 -11.58 -2.31
N ALA A 25 7.60 -11.59 -2.72
CA ALA A 25 7.26 -11.76 -4.12
C ALA A 25 7.40 -10.38 -4.80
N ALA A 26 8.03 -10.34 -5.98
CA ALA A 26 8.11 -9.10 -6.75
C ALA A 26 6.70 -8.69 -7.20
N MET A 27 6.13 -7.70 -6.52
CA MET A 27 4.78 -7.19 -6.81
C MET A 27 4.84 -6.10 -7.90
N PRO A 28 3.93 -6.13 -8.88
CA PRO A 28 3.88 -5.12 -9.94
C PRO A 28 3.52 -3.73 -9.39
N GLY A 29 3.77 -2.69 -10.18
CA GLY A 29 3.60 -1.30 -9.77
C GLY A 29 4.83 -0.73 -9.06
N LEU A 30 4.96 0.60 -9.16
CA LEU A 30 6.03 1.37 -8.54
C LEU A 30 5.75 1.53 -7.04
N GLU A 31 6.77 1.36 -6.21
CA GLU A 31 6.62 1.45 -4.76
C GLU A 31 6.41 2.90 -4.30
N VAL A 32 5.39 3.14 -3.50
CA VAL A 32 5.02 4.46 -2.98
C VAL A 32 5.56 4.65 -1.58
N THR A 33 6.20 5.79 -1.38
CA THR A 33 6.63 6.31 -0.10
C THR A 33 6.05 7.71 0.09
N ALA A 34 6.08 8.22 1.32
CA ALA A 34 5.66 9.60 1.57
C ALA A 34 6.48 10.62 0.76
N ALA A 35 7.75 10.32 0.47
CA ALA A 35 8.64 11.20 -0.27
C ALA A 35 8.32 11.23 -1.77
N ASN A 36 8.17 10.07 -2.41
CA ASN A 36 7.96 10.00 -3.85
C ASN A 36 6.50 10.24 -4.28
N LEU A 37 5.53 10.14 -3.35
CA LEU A 37 4.14 10.49 -3.65
C LEU A 37 4.03 11.91 -4.19
N THR A 38 4.63 12.88 -3.49
CA THR A 38 4.60 14.29 -3.89
C THR A 38 5.66 14.62 -4.93
N ALA A 39 6.86 14.06 -4.82
CA ALA A 39 7.97 14.39 -5.71
C ALA A 39 7.86 13.76 -7.11
N GLU A 40 7.20 12.61 -7.24
CA GLU A 40 7.18 11.83 -8.48
C GLU A 40 5.75 11.54 -8.97
N PHE A 41 4.89 10.96 -8.13
CA PHE A 41 3.58 10.49 -8.58
C PHE A 41 2.58 11.61 -8.84
N LEU A 42 2.56 12.68 -8.04
CA LEU A 42 1.72 13.85 -8.31
C LEU A 42 2.11 14.55 -9.62
N PRO A 43 3.40 14.86 -9.89
CA PRO A 43 3.83 15.34 -11.20
C PRO A 43 3.45 14.38 -12.35
N LEU A 44 3.68 13.07 -12.18
CA LEU A 44 3.33 12.06 -13.19
C LEU A 44 1.83 12.08 -13.50
N SER A 45 0.99 12.25 -12.48
CA SER A 45 -0.47 12.32 -12.61
C SER A 45 -0.97 13.49 -13.48
N SER A 46 -0.13 14.52 -13.66
CA SER A 46 -0.42 15.64 -14.58
C SER A 46 -0.20 15.26 -16.05
N THR A 47 0.51 14.16 -16.33
CA THR A 47 0.85 13.71 -17.69
C THR A 47 0.03 12.50 -18.13
N LYS A 48 -0.30 11.59 -17.20
CA LYS A 48 -1.15 10.42 -17.43
C LYS A 48 -1.82 9.97 -16.14
N PRO A 49 -2.93 9.21 -16.20
CA PRO A 49 -3.56 8.69 -14.99
C PRO A 49 -2.59 7.83 -14.16
N VAL A 50 -2.61 8.03 -12.85
CA VAL A 50 -1.85 7.23 -11.87
C VAL A 50 -2.83 6.61 -10.90
N ILE A 51 -2.83 5.27 -10.81
CA ILE A 51 -3.63 4.53 -9.84
C ILE A 51 -2.72 4.19 -8.67
N VAL A 52 -2.95 4.84 -7.53
CA VAL A 52 -2.27 4.55 -6.26
C VAL A 52 -3.16 3.62 -5.45
N ILE A 53 -2.68 2.41 -5.13
CA ILE A 53 -3.44 1.41 -4.38
C ILE A 53 -2.86 1.19 -2.98
N ALA A 54 -3.69 1.34 -1.96
CA ALA A 54 -3.38 0.84 -0.62
C ALA A 54 -3.69 -0.66 -0.57
N TRP A 55 -2.69 -1.49 -0.32
CA TRP A 55 -2.80 -2.95 -0.32
C TRP A 55 -2.07 -3.55 0.87
N SER A 56 -2.27 -4.85 1.13
CA SER A 56 -1.52 -5.57 2.14
C SER A 56 -1.05 -6.92 1.64
N ALA A 57 0.25 -7.21 1.81
CA ALA A 57 0.83 -8.53 1.55
C ALA A 57 0.25 -9.65 2.46
N ARG A 58 -0.60 -9.31 3.43
CA ARG A 58 -1.30 -10.26 4.30
C ARG A 58 -2.70 -10.63 3.79
N SER A 59 -3.21 -9.95 2.77
CA SER A 59 -4.52 -10.25 2.15
C SER A 59 -4.28 -10.86 0.76
N PRO A 60 -4.67 -12.13 0.55
CA PRO A 60 -4.60 -12.76 -0.77
C PRO A 60 -5.35 -11.97 -1.86
N GLU A 61 -6.49 -11.40 -1.51
CA GLU A 61 -7.34 -10.60 -2.40
C GLU A 61 -6.64 -9.29 -2.80
N SER A 62 -5.92 -8.67 -1.87
CA SER A 62 -5.08 -7.49 -2.16
C SER A 62 -3.94 -7.83 -3.11
N ILE A 63 -3.31 -8.98 -2.92
CA ILE A 63 -2.24 -9.47 -3.80
C ILE A 63 -2.79 -9.73 -5.21
N GLU A 64 -3.93 -10.41 -5.30
CA GLU A 64 -4.60 -10.68 -6.57
C GLU A 64 -4.97 -9.38 -7.30
N MET A 65 -5.55 -8.40 -6.60
CA MET A 65 -5.90 -7.10 -7.18
C MET A 65 -4.68 -6.38 -7.78
N VAL A 66 -3.57 -6.32 -7.05
CA VAL A 66 -2.34 -5.67 -7.55
C VAL A 66 -1.78 -6.41 -8.77
N ASN A 67 -1.85 -7.75 -8.79
CA ASN A 67 -1.44 -8.54 -9.96
C ASN A 67 -2.32 -8.30 -11.19
N ILE A 68 -3.65 -8.24 -11.01
CA ILE A 68 -4.59 -7.95 -12.09
C ILE A 68 -4.34 -6.55 -12.65
N LEU A 69 -4.21 -5.54 -11.78
CA LEU A 69 -3.89 -4.17 -12.19
C LEU A 69 -2.55 -4.09 -12.93
N GLY A 70 -1.53 -4.82 -12.48
CA GLY A 70 -0.23 -4.87 -13.17
C GLY A 70 -0.30 -5.53 -14.54
N ALA A 71 -1.14 -6.56 -14.72
CA ALA A 71 -1.39 -7.16 -16.03
C ALA A 71 -2.12 -6.18 -16.97
N LEU A 72 -3.09 -5.44 -16.43
CA LEU A 72 -3.81 -4.40 -17.18
C LEU A 72 -2.88 -3.24 -17.57
N GLU A 73 -2.07 -2.72 -16.66
CA GLU A 73 -1.11 -1.64 -16.97
C GLU A 73 -0.23 -1.99 -18.19
N LYS A 74 0.26 -3.24 -18.23
CA LYS A 74 1.01 -3.78 -19.38
C LYS A 74 0.15 -3.88 -20.64
N SER A 75 -1.07 -4.40 -20.55
CA SER A 75 -1.96 -4.54 -21.73
C SER A 75 -2.35 -3.20 -22.32
N TYR A 76 -2.45 -2.16 -21.48
CA TYR A 76 -2.72 -0.78 -21.88
C TYR A 76 -1.45 0.00 -22.20
N GLN A 77 -0.30 -0.66 -22.36
CA GLN A 77 0.95 -0.09 -22.88
C GLN A 77 1.40 1.18 -22.14
N GLY A 78 1.20 1.23 -20.82
CA GLY A 78 1.62 2.37 -20.00
C GLY A 78 0.79 3.65 -20.21
N SER A 79 -0.41 3.54 -20.79
CA SER A 79 -1.40 4.63 -20.91
C SER A 79 -1.81 5.21 -19.55
N TRP A 80 -1.56 4.46 -18.48
CA TRP A 80 -1.64 4.87 -17.08
C TRP A 80 -0.48 4.21 -16.32
N ALA A 81 -0.28 4.58 -15.05
CA ALA A 81 0.74 3.96 -14.19
C ALA A 81 0.15 3.39 -12.90
N LEU A 82 0.63 2.23 -12.48
CA LEU A 82 0.30 1.60 -11.20
C LEU A 82 1.35 1.94 -10.14
N ALA A 83 0.89 2.42 -8.99
CA ALA A 83 1.70 2.73 -7.82
C ALA A 83 1.11 2.04 -6.57
N ARG A 84 1.95 1.45 -5.72
CA ARG A 84 1.52 0.55 -4.64
C ARG A 84 2.34 0.68 -3.36
#